data_AF-A6IQN8-F1
#
_entry.id   AF-A6IQN8-F1
#
_cell.length_a   1.000
_cell.length_b   1.000
_cell.length_c   1.000
_cell.angle_alpha   90.00
_cell.angle_beta   90.00
_cell.angle_gamma   90.00
#
_symmetry.space_group_name_H-M   'P 1'
#
loop_
_entity.id
_entity.type
_entity.pdbx_description
1 polymer ?
#
loop_
_entity_poly.entity_id
_entity_poly.type
_entity_poly.pdbx_seq_one_letter_code
_entity_poly.pdbx_strand_id
1 'polypeptide(L)'
;MGSFIGHALPGTFFIMMGFWWTTKNILKSVYKKHTRTCYLNSKTLLRRIEIWEGVVVVIMALTGIAGEQFISGGPALILYKDGQWNQILGWHHTTMYFFFGLQGVTQIVCFTTNALPLSLSKLMLANAIFVETFIFYNHTHGREMVDIFVHQLLSYTTTAAGLVAFMEFLTKNNVLLELVRSSLILLQGTWFWQVS
;
A
#
# COMPACT_ATOMS: atom_id res chain seq x y z
N MET A 1 -17.74 12.53 7.96
CA MET A 1 -16.34 12.50 8.43
C MET A 1 -15.74 11.16 8.04
N GLY A 2 -14.56 11.13 7.39
CA GLY A 2 -13.76 9.91 7.44
C GLY A 2 -13.50 9.60 8.91
N SER A 3 -13.75 8.38 9.35
CA SER A 3 -13.59 8.07 10.77
C SER A 3 -12.10 8.04 11.12
N PHE A 4 -11.75 8.44 12.35
CA PHE A 4 -10.41 8.27 12.91
C PHE A 4 -9.89 6.83 12.65
N ILE A 5 -10.77 5.84 12.79
CA ILE A 5 -10.47 4.43 12.52
C ILE A 5 -10.11 4.19 11.04
N GLY A 6 -10.85 4.81 10.13
CA GLY A 6 -10.63 4.72 8.68
C GLY A 6 -9.30 5.32 8.21
N HIS A 7 -8.68 6.20 9.01
CA HIS A 7 -7.35 6.76 8.72
C HIS A 7 -6.22 6.12 9.55
N ALA A 8 -6.46 5.81 10.84
CA ALA A 8 -5.47 5.21 11.71
C ALA A 8 -5.11 3.77 11.31
N LEU A 9 -6.09 2.98 10.83
CA LEU A 9 -5.84 1.62 10.37
C LEU A 9 -4.91 1.56 9.14
N PRO A 10 -5.19 2.26 8.01
CA PRO A 10 -4.28 2.25 6.88
C PRO A 10 -2.94 2.89 7.22
N GLY A 11 -2.92 3.96 8.04
CA GLY A 11 -1.68 4.56 8.54
C GLY A 11 -0.79 3.56 9.26
N THR A 12 -1.37 2.71 10.11
CA THR A 12 -0.65 1.64 10.82
C THR A 12 -0.09 0.60 9.85
N PHE A 13 -0.88 0.18 8.86
CA PHE A 13 -0.42 -0.78 7.83
C PHE A 13 0.76 -0.21 7.02
N PHE A 14 0.67 1.05 6.58
CA PHE A 14 1.75 1.70 5.85
C PHE A 14 3.02 1.83 6.68
N ILE A 15 2.91 2.18 7.97
CA ILE A 15 4.07 2.24 8.87
C ILE A 15 4.72 0.85 8.99
N MET A 16 3.95 -0.20 9.28
CA MET A 16 4.46 -1.56 9.41
C MET A 16 5.18 -2.03 8.13
N MET A 17 4.54 -1.83 6.97
CA MET A 17 5.10 -2.22 5.67
C MET A 17 6.32 -1.38 5.28
N GLY A 18 6.31 -0.07 5.58
CA GLY A 18 7.44 0.82 5.34
C GLY A 18 8.67 0.42 6.14
N PHE A 19 8.51 0.07 7.43
CA PHE A 19 9.61 -0.46 8.24
C PHE A 19 10.11 -1.80 7.70
N TRP A 20 9.18 -2.72 7.42
CA TRP A 20 9.52 -4.03 6.86
C TRP A 20 10.32 -3.91 5.56
N TRP A 21 9.86 -3.10 4.60
CA TRP A 21 10.54 -2.89 3.33
C TRP A 21 11.91 -2.23 3.53
N THR A 22 12.01 -1.22 4.41
CA THR A 22 13.29 -0.58 4.73
C THR A 22 14.31 -1.61 5.24
N THR A 23 13.93 -2.40 6.25
CA THR A 23 14.80 -3.44 6.82
C THR A 23 15.16 -4.50 5.77
N LYS A 24 14.17 -5.00 5.01
CA LYS A 24 14.39 -5.99 3.93
C LYS A 24 15.40 -5.48 2.90
N ASN A 25 15.25 -4.24 2.44
CA ASN A 25 16.08 -3.66 1.39
C ASN A 25 17.52 -3.41 1.87
N ILE A 26 17.71 -2.94 3.11
CA ILE A 26 19.03 -2.79 3.72
C ILE A 26 19.72 -4.15 3.86
N LEU A 27 19.05 -5.15 4.43
CA LEU A 27 19.61 -6.49 4.62
C LEU A 27 19.98 -7.15 3.29
N LYS A 28 19.10 -7.07 2.29
CA LYS A 28 19.35 -7.55 0.91
C LYS A 28 20.59 -6.90 0.31
N SER A 29 20.79 -5.60 0.56
CA SER A 29 21.93 -4.84 0.03
C SER A 29 23.24 -5.21 0.70
N VAL A 30 23.25 -5.34 2.03
CA VAL A 30 24.41 -5.78 2.81
C VAL A 30 24.79 -7.22 2.42
N TYR A 31 23.82 -8.12 2.32
CA TYR A 31 24.05 -9.51 1.94
C TYR A 31 24.68 -9.62 0.54
N LYS A 32 24.15 -8.90 -0.44
CA LYS A 32 24.69 -8.85 -1.81
C LYS A 32 26.13 -8.35 -1.85
N LYS A 33 26.52 -7.45 -0.94
CA LYS A 33 27.89 -6.93 -0.83
C LYS A 33 28.85 -7.93 -0.17
N HIS A 34 28.38 -8.72 0.81
CA HIS A 34 29.24 -9.55 1.66
C HIS A 34 29.35 -11.03 1.24
N THR A 35 28.41 -11.58 0.47
CA THR A 35 28.42 -13.01 0.09
C THR A 35 28.26 -13.22 -1.41
N ARG A 36 29.36 -13.62 -2.08
CA ARG A 36 29.32 -14.16 -3.45
C ARG A 36 29.00 -15.67 -3.50
N THR A 37 29.06 -16.39 -2.38
CA THR A 37 29.15 -17.86 -2.32
C THR A 37 27.90 -18.61 -1.86
N CYS A 38 26.88 -17.96 -1.28
CA CYS A 38 25.69 -18.62 -0.73
C CYS A 38 24.39 -18.23 -1.48
N TYR A 39 24.44 -18.34 -2.82
CA TYR A 39 23.45 -17.74 -3.73
C TYR A 39 22.14 -18.55 -3.86
N LEU A 40 22.21 -19.88 -3.80
CA LEU A 40 21.05 -20.77 -4.03
C LEU A 40 20.07 -20.79 -2.84
N ASN A 41 20.56 -20.97 -1.62
CA ASN A 41 19.70 -20.98 -0.43
C ASN A 41 19.05 -19.61 -0.17
N SER A 42 19.78 -18.54 -0.51
CA SER A 42 19.30 -17.16 -0.46
C SER A 42 18.12 -16.92 -1.42
N LYS A 43 18.15 -17.45 -2.64
CA LYS A 43 17.04 -17.27 -3.61
C LYS A 43 15.74 -17.90 -3.14
N THR A 44 15.79 -19.12 -2.58
CA THR A 44 14.60 -19.81 -2.08
C THR A 44 14.00 -19.09 -0.87
N LEU A 45 14.85 -18.61 0.05
CA LEU A 45 14.42 -17.82 1.20
C LEU A 45 13.80 -16.48 0.77
N LEU A 46 14.45 -15.75 -0.14
CA LEU A 46 13.90 -14.50 -0.69
C LEU A 46 12.55 -14.73 -1.36
N ARG A 47 12.39 -15.79 -2.16
CA ARG A 47 11.10 -16.13 -2.76
C ARG A 47 10.01 -16.39 -1.71
N ARG A 48 10.33 -17.14 -0.65
CA ARG A 48 9.38 -17.37 0.46
C ARG A 48 9.00 -16.08 1.17
N ILE A 49 9.98 -15.20 1.41
CA ILE A 49 9.75 -13.88 2.01
C ILE A 49 8.77 -13.05 1.14
N GLU A 50 8.96 -13.03 -0.19
CA GLU A 50 8.09 -12.29 -1.11
C GLU A 50 6.65 -12.87 -1.14
N ILE A 51 6.50 -14.20 -1.04
CA ILE A 51 5.16 -14.83 -0.94
C ILE A 51 4.47 -14.43 0.37
N TRP A 52 5.18 -14.53 1.50
CA TRP A 52 4.62 -14.17 2.81
C TRP A 52 4.27 -12.69 2.90
N GLU A 53 5.07 -11.82 2.27
CA GLU A 53 4.75 -10.40 2.15
C GLU A 53 3.42 -10.18 1.43
N GLY A 54 3.21 -10.85 0.28
CA GLY A 54 1.94 -10.81 -0.43
C GLY A 54 0.77 -11.32 0.41
N VAL A 55 0.96 -12.40 1.19
CA VAL A 55 -0.08 -12.93 2.11
C VAL A 55 -0.44 -11.90 3.19
N VAL A 56 0.56 -11.26 3.80
CA VAL A 56 0.33 -10.21 4.82
C VAL A 56 -0.44 -9.04 4.22
N VAL A 57 -0.09 -8.58 3.01
CA VAL A 57 -0.81 -7.50 2.32
C VAL A 57 -2.27 -7.88 2.05
N VAL A 58 -2.54 -9.12 1.61
CA VAL A 58 -3.91 -9.60 1.39
C VAL A 58 -4.71 -9.62 2.70
N ILE A 59 -4.12 -10.09 3.80
CA ILE A 59 -4.79 -10.10 5.12
C ILE A 59 -5.08 -8.67 5.58
N MET A 60 -4.13 -7.75 5.44
CA MET A 60 -4.33 -6.33 5.76
C MET A 60 -5.47 -5.73 4.94
N ALA A 61 -5.50 -5.98 3.62
CA ALA A 61 -6.55 -5.50 2.73
C ALA A 61 -7.93 -6.06 3.11
N LEU A 62 -8.04 -7.37 3.37
CA LEU A 62 -9.30 -7.99 3.79
C LEU A 62 -9.78 -7.45 5.14
N THR A 63 -8.87 -7.24 6.08
CA THR A 63 -9.18 -6.64 7.39
C THR A 63 -9.70 -5.20 7.23
N GLY A 64 -9.06 -4.41 6.35
CA GLY A 64 -9.51 -3.06 6.03
C GLY A 64 -10.90 -3.03 5.38
N ILE A 65 -11.14 -3.87 4.38
CA ILE A 65 -12.46 -4.02 3.75
C ILE A 65 -13.51 -4.43 4.78
N ALA A 66 -13.22 -5.43 5.62
CA ALA A 66 -14.16 -5.88 6.64
C ALA A 66 -14.46 -4.77 7.66
N GLY A 67 -13.44 -4.01 8.07
CA GLY A 67 -13.57 -2.86 8.96
C GLY A 67 -14.49 -1.79 8.40
N GLU A 68 -14.29 -1.39 7.15
CA GLU A 68 -15.10 -0.35 6.50
C GLU A 68 -16.54 -0.82 6.21
N GLN A 69 -16.71 -2.08 5.83
CA GLN A 69 -18.02 -2.58 5.38
C GLN A 69 -18.91 -3.06 6.52
N PHE A 70 -18.35 -3.63 7.58
CA PHE A 70 -19.12 -4.35 8.60
C PHE A 70 -18.88 -3.85 10.04
N ILE A 71 -17.85 -3.05 10.30
CA ILE A 71 -17.58 -2.48 11.62
C ILE A 71 -18.07 -1.03 11.67
N SER A 72 -18.36 -0.51 12.86
CA SER A 72 -18.76 0.89 13.07
C SER A 72 -20.05 1.32 12.34
N GLY A 73 -20.95 0.39 12.04
CA GLY A 73 -22.18 0.69 11.29
C GLY A 73 -21.94 0.93 9.80
N GLY A 74 -20.92 0.28 9.22
CA GLY A 74 -20.59 0.33 7.79
C GLY A 74 -21.77 -0.04 6.87
N PRO A 75 -21.65 0.24 5.57
CA PRO A 75 -22.76 0.13 4.62
C PRO A 75 -23.19 -1.31 4.32
N ALA A 76 -22.52 -2.33 4.87
CA ALA A 76 -22.82 -3.75 4.70
C ALA A 76 -22.93 -4.16 3.23
N LEU A 77 -22.00 -3.68 2.39
CA LEU A 77 -21.97 -3.88 0.94
C LEU A 77 -23.13 -3.25 0.16
N ILE A 78 -23.95 -2.40 0.80
CA ILE A 78 -25.02 -1.65 0.13
C ILE A 78 -24.45 -0.30 -0.32
N LEU A 79 -24.14 -0.18 -1.62
CA LEU A 79 -23.52 1.04 -2.18
C LEU A 79 -24.49 2.23 -2.27
N TYR A 80 -25.76 1.96 -2.55
CA TYR A 80 -26.76 2.98 -2.81
C TYR A 80 -28.05 2.63 -2.07
N LYS A 81 -28.60 3.59 -1.32
CA LYS A 81 -29.77 3.40 -0.47
C LYS A 81 -30.60 4.68 -0.48
N ASP A 82 -31.92 4.54 -0.63
CA ASP A 82 -32.88 5.65 -0.54
C ASP A 82 -32.57 6.83 -1.48
N GLY A 83 -32.09 6.54 -2.71
CA GLY A 83 -31.80 7.57 -3.70
C GLY A 83 -30.50 8.35 -3.44
N GLN A 84 -29.64 7.90 -2.51
CA GLN A 84 -28.38 8.55 -2.17
C GLN A 84 -27.25 7.52 -2.03
N TRP A 85 -26.00 7.99 -2.16
CA TRP A 85 -24.82 7.17 -1.88
C TRP A 85 -24.75 6.81 -0.41
N ASN A 86 -24.60 5.52 -0.11
CA ASN A 86 -24.51 5.04 1.27
C ASN A 86 -23.05 5.01 1.72
N GLN A 87 -22.66 5.99 2.55
CA GLN A 87 -21.31 6.10 3.14
C GLN A 87 -20.17 6.04 2.09
N ILE A 88 -20.24 6.90 1.07
CA ILE A 88 -19.28 6.93 -0.05
C ILE A 88 -17.80 6.98 0.38
N LEU A 89 -17.49 7.62 1.51
CA LEU A 89 -16.14 7.69 2.08
C LEU A 89 -15.62 6.30 2.50
N GLY A 90 -16.47 5.44 3.07
CA GLY A 90 -16.09 4.05 3.38
C GLY A 90 -15.83 3.23 2.11
N TRP A 91 -16.54 3.54 1.02
CA TRP A 91 -16.29 2.94 -0.30
C TRP A 91 -14.96 3.40 -0.93
N HIS A 92 -14.54 4.63 -0.67
CA HIS A 92 -13.21 5.12 -1.06
C HIS A 92 -12.11 4.27 -0.40
N HIS A 93 -12.18 4.05 0.92
CA HIS A 93 -11.23 3.20 1.62
C HIS A 93 -11.33 1.73 1.18
N THR A 94 -12.53 1.21 0.99
CA THR A 94 -12.76 -0.16 0.48
C THR A 94 -12.08 -0.36 -0.88
N THR A 95 -12.19 0.63 -1.78
CA THR A 95 -11.52 0.60 -3.09
C THR A 95 -10.00 0.64 -2.93
N MET A 96 -9.47 1.51 -2.08
CA MET A 96 -8.03 1.54 -1.77
C MET A 96 -7.53 0.17 -1.30
N TYR A 97 -8.16 -0.42 -0.27
CA TYR A 97 -7.77 -1.74 0.22
C TYR A 97 -7.86 -2.82 -0.85
N PHE A 98 -8.89 -2.78 -1.70
CA PHE A 98 -9.04 -3.73 -2.81
C PHE A 98 -7.84 -3.71 -3.76
N PHE A 99 -7.36 -2.53 -4.16
CA PHE A 99 -6.20 -2.42 -5.05
C PHE A 99 -4.88 -2.87 -4.40
N PHE A 100 -4.68 -2.59 -3.10
CA PHE A 100 -3.55 -3.17 -2.36
C PHE A 100 -3.68 -4.70 -2.21
N GLY A 101 -4.89 -5.22 -2.00
CA GLY A 101 -5.16 -6.66 -2.00
C GLY A 101 -4.81 -7.31 -3.34
N LEU A 102 -5.18 -6.69 -4.47
CA LEU A 102 -4.78 -7.13 -5.81
C LEU A 102 -3.26 -7.13 -6.00
N GLN A 103 -2.55 -6.14 -5.42
CA GLN A 103 -1.09 -6.14 -5.40
C GLN A 103 -0.53 -7.35 -4.64
N GLY A 104 -1.04 -7.65 -3.45
CA GLY A 104 -0.63 -8.81 -2.67
C GLY A 104 -0.89 -10.14 -3.39
N VAL A 105 -2.06 -10.31 -4.01
CA VAL A 105 -2.37 -11.49 -4.85
C VAL A 105 -1.40 -11.59 -6.03
N THR A 106 -1.16 -10.48 -6.73
CA THR A 106 -0.22 -10.43 -7.86
C THR A 106 1.18 -10.85 -7.41
N GLN A 107 1.64 -10.40 -6.24
CA GLN A 107 2.92 -10.79 -5.66
C GLN A 107 2.98 -12.30 -5.40
N ILE A 108 1.96 -12.89 -4.74
CA ILE A 108 1.90 -14.33 -4.49
C ILE A 108 1.98 -15.12 -5.80
N VAL A 109 1.19 -14.74 -6.81
CA VAL A 109 1.14 -15.43 -8.11
C VAL A 109 2.49 -15.33 -8.83
N CYS A 110 3.10 -14.15 -8.86
CA CYS A 110 4.41 -13.92 -9.49
C CYS A 110 5.52 -14.76 -8.85
N PHE A 111 5.50 -14.96 -7.53
CA PHE A 111 6.55 -15.70 -6.81
C PHE A 111 6.25 -17.19 -6.61
N THR A 112 5.03 -17.64 -6.87
CA THR A 112 4.63 -19.06 -6.77
C THR A 112 4.59 -19.74 -8.14
N THR A 113 4.23 -18.99 -9.19
CA THR A 113 4.01 -19.51 -10.55
C THR A 113 4.93 -18.82 -11.56
N ASN A 114 5.09 -19.42 -12.73
CA ASN A 114 5.79 -18.80 -13.87
C ASN A 114 4.81 -18.11 -14.85
N ALA A 115 3.53 -17.98 -14.49
CA ALA A 115 2.50 -17.47 -15.39
C ALA A 115 2.63 -15.96 -15.65
N LEU A 116 3.21 -15.21 -14.71
CA LEU A 116 3.34 -13.76 -14.75
C LEU A 116 4.78 -13.33 -14.46
N PRO A 117 5.28 -12.25 -15.09
CA PRO A 117 6.62 -11.75 -14.84
C PRO A 117 6.70 -11.09 -13.45
N LEU A 118 7.82 -11.29 -12.74
CA LEU A 118 8.05 -10.70 -11.41
C LEU A 118 7.92 -9.16 -11.37
N SER A 119 8.17 -8.48 -12.48
CA SER A 119 8.00 -7.02 -12.60
C SER A 119 6.55 -6.59 -12.47
N LEU A 120 5.58 -7.45 -12.76
CA LEU A 120 4.15 -7.13 -12.64
C LEU A 120 3.76 -6.81 -11.20
N SER A 121 4.35 -7.50 -10.21
CA SER A 121 4.15 -7.17 -8.79
C SER A 121 4.55 -5.73 -8.45
N LYS A 122 5.63 -5.22 -9.07
CA LYS A 122 6.08 -3.83 -8.86
C LYS A 122 5.16 -2.83 -9.54
N LEU A 123 4.74 -3.13 -10.77
CA LEU A 123 3.77 -2.31 -11.49
C LEU A 123 2.43 -2.23 -10.74
N MET A 124 1.97 -3.34 -10.17
CA MET A 124 0.73 -3.39 -9.41
C MET A 124 0.83 -2.60 -8.10
N LEU A 125 2.00 -2.55 -7.46
CA LEU A 125 2.25 -1.66 -6.31
C LEU A 125 2.16 -0.19 -6.71
N ALA A 126 2.81 0.21 -7.80
CA ALA A 126 2.71 1.58 -8.31
C ALA A 126 1.25 1.94 -8.61
N ASN A 127 0.52 1.02 -9.27
CA ASN A 127 -0.90 1.19 -9.58
C ASN A 127 -1.76 1.38 -8.32
N ALA A 128 -1.55 0.57 -7.27
CA ALA A 128 -2.29 0.70 -6.01
C ALA A 128 -2.07 2.08 -5.37
N ILE A 129 -0.83 2.57 -5.34
CA ILE A 129 -0.49 3.89 -4.79
C ILE A 129 -1.08 5.03 -5.64
N PHE A 130 -1.11 4.90 -6.97
CA PHE A 130 -1.77 5.89 -7.84
C PHE A 130 -3.29 5.92 -7.66
N VAL A 131 -3.93 4.76 -7.52
CA VAL A 131 -5.37 4.69 -7.22
C VAL A 131 -5.67 5.34 -5.87
N GLU A 132 -4.88 5.03 -4.84
CA GLU A 132 -4.97 5.69 -3.54
C GLU A 132 -4.87 7.21 -3.69
N THR A 133 -3.84 7.70 -4.38
CA THR A 133 -3.65 9.13 -4.63
C THR A 133 -4.87 9.77 -5.29
N PHE A 134 -5.42 9.13 -6.33
CA PHE A 134 -6.59 9.63 -7.03
C PHE A 134 -7.83 9.69 -6.12
N ILE A 135 -8.02 8.68 -5.27
CA ILE A 135 -9.10 8.63 -4.30
C ILE A 135 -8.94 9.76 -3.27
N PHE A 136 -7.74 9.93 -2.70
CA PHE A 136 -7.44 10.95 -1.68
C PHE A 136 -7.59 12.37 -2.20
N TYR A 137 -7.19 12.63 -3.45
CA TYR A 137 -7.40 13.91 -4.10
C TYR A 137 -8.89 14.30 -4.13
N ASN A 138 -9.79 13.33 -4.30
CA ASN A 138 -11.23 13.54 -4.35
C ASN A 138 -11.93 13.35 -2.98
N HIS A 139 -11.19 13.02 -1.92
CA HIS A 139 -11.71 12.63 -0.60
C HIS A 139 -12.08 13.84 0.29
N THR A 140 -11.76 15.07 -0.11
CA THR A 140 -11.77 16.26 0.76
C THR A 140 -13.06 17.09 0.76
N HIS A 141 -14.08 16.69 0.00
CA HIS A 141 -15.31 17.47 -0.15
C HIS A 141 -16.00 17.75 1.21
N GLY A 142 -16.17 19.03 1.54
CA GLY A 142 -16.89 19.48 2.74
C GLY A 142 -16.11 19.45 4.05
N ARG A 143 -14.76 19.30 4.00
CA ARG A 143 -13.88 19.32 5.19
C ARG A 143 -13.40 20.75 5.52
N GLU A 144 -12.92 20.94 6.75
CA GLU A 144 -12.31 22.20 7.18
C GLU A 144 -11.00 22.49 6.44
N MET A 145 -10.62 23.76 6.32
CA MET A 145 -9.42 24.19 5.56
C MET A 145 -8.12 23.52 6.03
N VAL A 146 -7.97 23.31 7.34
CA VAL A 146 -6.78 22.63 7.90
C VAL A 146 -6.74 21.16 7.47
N ASP A 147 -7.88 20.48 7.52
CA ASP A 147 -8.01 19.08 7.12
C ASP A 147 -7.74 18.91 5.61
N ILE A 148 -8.23 19.85 4.79
CA ILE A 148 -7.91 19.91 3.35
C ILE A 148 -6.39 20.06 3.13
N PHE A 149 -5.72 20.94 3.86
CA PHE A 149 -4.29 21.18 3.70
C PHE A 149 -3.46 19.92 4.01
N VAL A 150 -3.78 19.20 5.09
CA VAL A 150 -3.05 17.97 5.44
C VAL A 150 -3.35 16.85 4.44
N HIS A 151 -4.58 16.74 3.93
CA HIS A 151 -4.91 15.81 2.84
C HIS A 151 -4.15 16.14 1.54
N GLN A 152 -3.96 17.42 1.20
CA GLN A 152 -3.16 17.82 0.04
C GLN A 152 -1.69 17.42 0.18
N LEU A 153 -1.11 17.63 1.38
CA LEU A 153 0.23 17.16 1.69
C LEU A 153 0.32 15.64 1.51
N LEU A 154 -0.61 14.87 2.09
CA LEU A 154 -0.69 13.42 1.92
C LEU A 154 -0.75 13.02 0.43
N SER A 155 -1.57 13.72 -0.37
CA SER A 155 -1.68 13.48 -1.81
C SER A 155 -0.36 13.71 -2.55
N TYR A 156 0.46 14.70 -2.17
CA TYR A 156 1.78 14.91 -2.77
C TYR A 156 2.76 13.79 -2.39
N THR A 157 2.76 13.37 -1.12
CA THR A 157 3.60 12.27 -0.64
C THR A 157 3.24 10.95 -1.34
N THR A 158 1.95 10.63 -1.48
CA THR A 158 1.50 9.41 -2.19
C THR A 158 1.83 9.48 -3.67
N THR A 159 1.68 10.65 -4.32
CA THR A 159 2.08 10.85 -5.72
C THR A 159 3.56 10.57 -5.92
N ALA A 160 4.41 11.13 -5.06
CA ALA A 160 5.85 10.88 -5.11
C ALA A 160 6.17 9.40 -4.88
N ALA A 161 5.50 8.73 -3.93
CA ALA A 161 5.68 7.30 -3.69
C ALA A 161 5.29 6.45 -4.92
N GLY A 162 4.18 6.78 -5.58
CA GLY A 162 3.73 6.12 -6.81
C GLY A 162 4.71 6.29 -7.97
N LEU A 163 5.23 7.52 -8.15
CA LEU A 163 6.27 7.80 -9.15
C LEU A 163 7.56 7.00 -8.89
N VAL A 164 8.02 6.94 -7.63
CA VAL A 164 9.21 6.15 -7.27
C VAL A 164 8.97 4.66 -7.47
N ALA A 165 7.80 4.13 -7.06
CA ALA A 165 7.43 2.74 -7.31
C ALA A 165 7.36 2.41 -8.81
N PHE A 166 6.87 3.34 -9.64
CA PHE A 166 6.87 3.19 -11.09
C PHE A 166 8.30 3.21 -11.67
N MET A 167 9.17 4.08 -11.17
CA MET A 167 10.59 4.07 -11.54
C MET A 167 11.28 2.76 -11.12
N GLU A 168 10.94 2.17 -9.97
CA GLU A 168 11.44 0.85 -9.55
C GLU A 168 10.97 -0.31 -10.45
N PHE A 169 9.82 -0.14 -11.09
CA PHE A 169 9.33 -1.08 -12.10
C PHE A 169 10.18 -0.97 -13.38
N LEU A 170 10.47 0.26 -13.83
CA LEU A 170 11.28 0.51 -15.03
C LEU A 170 12.76 0.19 -14.84
N THR A 171 13.30 0.41 -13.63
CA THR A 171 14.71 0.22 -13.32
C THR A 171 14.95 -1.07 -12.54
N LYS A 172 15.88 -1.91 -13.01
CA LYS A 172 16.18 -3.18 -12.33
C LYS A 172 17.16 -2.97 -11.17
N ASN A 173 16.77 -3.42 -9.97
CA ASN A 173 17.64 -3.57 -8.79
C ASN A 173 18.31 -2.29 -8.28
N ASN A 174 17.60 -1.16 -8.28
CA ASN A 174 18.10 0.07 -7.66
C ASN A 174 17.64 0.17 -6.19
N VAL A 175 18.56 -0.14 -5.28
CA VAL A 175 18.32 -0.10 -3.83
C VAL A 175 17.93 1.30 -3.35
N LEU A 176 18.48 2.36 -3.96
CA LEU A 176 18.16 3.72 -3.55
C LEU A 176 16.67 4.03 -3.76
N LEU A 177 16.11 3.62 -4.90
CA LEU A 177 14.68 3.78 -5.16
C LEU A 177 13.85 2.96 -4.18
N GLU A 178 14.24 1.69 -3.93
CA GLU A 178 13.59 0.81 -2.96
C GLU A 178 13.53 1.44 -1.55
N LEU A 179 14.60 2.15 -1.14
CA LEU A 179 14.66 2.88 0.13
C LEU A 179 13.85 4.17 0.12
N VAL A 180 13.96 4.99 -0.94
CA VAL A 180 13.18 6.24 -1.07
C VAL A 180 11.67 5.94 -1.03
N ARG A 181 11.21 4.92 -1.77
CA ARG A 181 9.81 4.48 -1.72
C ARG A 181 9.41 4.08 -0.30
N SER A 182 10.23 3.27 0.38
CA SER A 182 9.91 2.81 1.74
C SER A 182 9.82 3.98 2.73
N SER A 183 10.70 4.98 2.62
CA SER A 183 10.64 6.21 3.41
C SER A 183 9.40 7.06 3.12
N LEU A 184 8.99 7.16 1.85
CA LEU A 184 7.76 7.88 1.47
C LEU A 184 6.51 7.18 2.00
N ILE A 185 6.47 5.84 1.98
CA ILE A 185 5.39 5.05 2.56
C ILE A 185 5.33 5.23 4.10
N LEU A 186 6.48 5.29 4.77
CA LEU A 186 6.53 5.61 6.21
C LEU A 186 5.96 7.00 6.48
N LEU A 187 6.36 8.01 5.70
CA LEU A 187 5.85 9.38 5.82
C LEU A 187 4.34 9.46 5.55
N GLN A 188 3.87 8.75 4.54
CA GLN A 188 2.44 8.60 4.25
C GLN A 188 1.72 8.02 5.46
N GLY A 189 2.21 6.90 6.01
CA GLY A 189 1.58 6.24 7.16
C GLY A 189 1.53 7.10 8.42
N THR A 190 2.57 7.90 8.69
CA THR A 190 2.56 8.84 9.83
C THR A 190 1.58 9.98 9.61
N TRP A 191 1.41 10.46 8.37
CA TRP A 191 0.44 11.51 8.04
C TRP A 191 -1.00 11.01 8.06
N PHE A 192 -1.27 9.77 7.67
CA PHE A 192 -2.57 9.15 7.89
C PHE A 192 -3.02 9.24 9.36
N TRP A 193 -2.10 9.00 10.29
CA TRP A 193 -2.35 9.18 11.73
C TRP A 193 -2.62 10.64 12.13
N GLN A 194 -1.96 11.60 11.49
CA GLN A 194 -2.15 13.03 11.77
C GLN A 194 -3.44 13.60 11.19
N VAL A 195 -3.97 12.97 10.14
CA VAL A 195 -5.21 13.33 9.45
C VAL A 195 -6.43 12.60 10.06
N SER A 196 -6.20 11.71 11.05
CA SER A 196 -7.23 10.91 11.73
C SER A 196 -8.07 11.73 12.71
#